data_AF-A0JY72-F1
#
_entry.id   AF-A0JY72-F1
#
_cell.length_a   1.000
_cell.length_b   1.000
_cell.length_c   1.000
_cell.angle_alpha   90.00
_cell.angle_beta   90.00
_cell.angle_gamma   90.00
#
_symmetry.space_group_name_H-M   'P 1'
#
loop_
_entity.id
_entity.type
_entity.pdbx_description
1 polymer ?
#
loop_
_entity_poly.entity_id
_entity_poly.type
_entity_poly.pdbx_seq_one_letter_code
_entity_poly.pdbx_strand_id
1 'polypeptide(L)'
;MTSNAEPGHRSGNGPVGVSGPTKSLWLGLLKLSAGAALAGLVLAGIPAAMLNGSGGVLSSTFGGLLVMAFFGISLLVGHFVGRNNPSGAIGVFVVTYFVKVVGFAVVLLVIGAPAWLHGRWFLIGAVTAVVFWQAAEIYGFSKARLRIYNDPQPVKDGNDEQP
;
A
#
# COMPACT_ATOMS: atom_id res chain seq x y z
N MET A 1 61.31 -21.91 14.61
CA MET A 1 60.94 -20.66 15.32
C MET A 1 60.15 -19.82 14.32
N THR A 2 58.89 -19.43 14.43
CA THR A 2 57.75 -19.76 15.30
C THR A 2 56.52 -19.55 14.41
N SER A 3 55.67 -20.57 14.32
CA SER A 3 54.31 -20.51 13.81
C SER A 3 53.49 -19.57 14.71
N ASN A 4 52.73 -18.65 14.14
CA ASN A 4 51.62 -17.94 14.79
C ASN A 4 50.65 -17.45 13.71
N ALA A 5 49.79 -18.35 13.22
CA ALA A 5 48.56 -17.96 12.54
C ALA A 5 47.44 -18.00 13.58
N GLU A 6 46.88 -16.83 13.92
CA GLU A 6 45.70 -16.70 14.76
C GLU A 6 44.53 -17.51 14.16
N PRO A 7 43.84 -18.36 14.93
CA PRO A 7 42.61 -18.98 14.47
C PRO A 7 41.52 -17.91 14.33
N GLY A 8 41.11 -17.68 13.08
CA GLY A 8 40.03 -16.77 12.71
C GLY A 8 38.76 -17.00 13.51
N HIS A 9 38.09 -15.89 13.84
CA HIS A 9 36.86 -15.80 14.59
C HIS A 9 35.78 -16.78 14.06
N ARG A 10 35.40 -17.76 14.88
CA ARG A 10 34.26 -18.64 14.63
C ARG A 10 32.96 -17.81 14.76
N SER A 11 32.51 -17.23 13.65
CA SER A 11 31.21 -16.58 13.57
C SER A 11 30.13 -17.64 13.77
N GLY A 12 29.35 -17.48 14.84
CA GLY A 12 28.48 -18.50 15.38
C GLY A 12 27.32 -18.88 14.47
N ASN A 13 26.96 -20.16 14.53
CA ASN A 13 25.72 -20.76 14.05
C ASN A 13 24.51 -20.19 14.81
N GLY A 14 24.16 -18.93 14.54
CA GLY A 14 22.87 -18.40 14.94
C GLY A 14 21.77 -19.10 14.14
N PRO A 15 20.70 -19.63 14.77
CA PRO A 15 19.59 -20.22 14.03
C PRO A 15 18.98 -19.13 13.16
N VAL A 16 19.19 -19.24 11.84
CA VAL A 16 18.53 -18.41 10.85
C VAL A 16 17.03 -18.59 11.04
N GLY A 17 16.40 -17.55 11.60
CA GLY A 17 14.98 -17.54 11.86
C GLY A 17 14.25 -17.81 10.56
N VAL A 18 13.62 -18.99 10.48
CA VAL A 18 12.74 -19.40 9.39
C VAL A 18 11.81 -18.22 9.10
N SER A 19 11.97 -17.60 7.93
CA SER A 19 11.08 -16.56 7.44
C SER A 19 9.66 -17.09 7.52
N GLY A 20 8.93 -16.65 8.55
CA GLY A 20 7.56 -17.07 8.80
C GLY A 20 6.68 -16.75 7.58
N PRO A 21 5.51 -17.42 7.46
CA PRO A 21 4.66 -17.34 6.27
C PRO A 21 4.51 -15.90 5.82
N THR A 22 4.96 -15.58 4.60
CA THR A 22 4.94 -14.22 4.04
C THR A 22 3.51 -13.70 4.10
N LYS A 23 3.15 -12.98 5.17
CA LYS A 23 1.88 -12.26 5.27
C LYS A 23 1.81 -11.38 4.03
N SER A 24 0.81 -11.64 3.18
CA SER A 24 0.65 -11.01 1.87
C SER A 24 0.93 -9.51 1.93
N LEU A 25 2.03 -9.08 1.32
CA LEU A 25 2.49 -7.68 1.26
C LEU A 25 1.33 -6.72 0.95
N TRP A 26 0.51 -7.09 -0.03
CA TRP A 26 -0.66 -6.35 -0.49
C TRP A 26 -1.71 -6.09 0.59
N LEU A 27 -2.08 -7.09 1.40
CA LEU A 27 -3.03 -6.89 2.52
C LEU A 27 -2.41 -6.02 3.63
N GLY A 28 -1.09 -6.10 3.83
CA GLY A 28 -0.38 -5.21 4.74
C GLY A 28 -0.44 -3.75 4.29
N LEU A 29 -0.17 -3.50 3.01
CA LEU A 29 -0.30 -2.17 2.40
C LEU A 29 -1.74 -1.66 2.44
N LEU A 30 -2.71 -2.50 2.09
CA LEU A 30 -4.12 -2.13 2.13
C LEU A 30 -4.53 -1.65 3.52
N LYS A 31 -4.15 -2.37 4.58
CA LYS A 31 -4.45 -1.98 5.97
C LYS A 31 -3.75 -0.68 6.36
N LEU A 32 -2.49 -0.52 5.98
CA LEU A 32 -1.72 0.69 6.27
C LEU A 32 -2.33 1.93 5.58
N SER A 33 -2.58 1.84 4.28
CA SER A 33 -3.14 2.94 3.49
C SER A 33 -4.58 3.26 3.88
N ALA A 34 -5.41 2.24 4.15
CA ALA A 34 -6.76 2.44 4.64
C ALA A 34 -6.76 3.13 6.02
N GLY A 35 -5.89 2.70 6.93
CA GLY A 35 -5.74 3.34 8.24
C GLY A 35 -5.31 4.81 8.13
N ALA A 36 -4.35 5.11 7.26
CA ALA A 36 -3.92 6.49 7.01
C ALA A 36 -5.04 7.34 6.40
N ALA A 37 -5.78 6.81 5.42
CA ALA A 37 -6.90 7.52 4.81
C ALA A 37 -8.04 7.78 5.82
N LEU A 38 -8.35 6.81 6.70
CA LEU A 38 -9.31 7.01 7.78
C LEU A 38 -8.86 8.10 8.75
N ALA A 39 -7.58 8.12 9.14
CA ALA A 39 -7.03 9.19 9.97
C ALA A 39 -7.16 10.55 9.27
N GLY A 40 -6.86 10.63 7.97
CA GLY A 40 -7.09 11.81 7.15
C GLY A 40 -8.56 12.24 7.14
N LEU A 41 -9.50 11.30 7.03
CA LEU A 41 -10.93 11.61 7.06
C LEU A 41 -11.39 12.15 8.41
N VAL A 42 -10.86 11.63 9.52
CA VAL A 42 -11.13 12.20 10.85
C VAL A 42 -10.64 13.64 10.92
N LEU A 43 -9.43 13.91 10.42
CA LEU A 43 -8.87 15.27 10.39
C LEU A 43 -9.69 16.22 9.50
N ALA A 44 -10.19 15.75 8.35
CA ALA A 44 -11.07 16.53 7.48
C ALA A 44 -12.50 16.68 8.05
N GLY A 45 -12.96 15.71 8.84
CA GLY A 45 -14.27 15.69 9.47
C GLY A 45 -14.42 16.73 10.59
N ILE A 46 -13.35 17.01 11.35
CA ILE A 46 -13.35 18.01 12.43
C ILE A 46 -13.80 19.40 11.93
N PRO A 47 -13.15 20.03 10.94
CA PRO A 47 -13.57 21.34 10.45
C PRO A 47 -14.91 21.26 9.69
N ALA A 48 -15.23 20.12 9.07
CA ALA A 48 -16.52 19.91 8.42
C ALA A 48 -17.67 19.96 9.43
N ALA A 49 -17.50 19.33 10.60
CA ALA A 49 -18.45 19.34 11.70
C ALA A 49 -18.64 20.75 12.27
N MET A 50 -17.55 21.49 12.47
CA MET A 50 -17.59 22.83 13.05
C MET A 50 -18.27 23.85 12.12
N LEU A 51 -18.05 23.73 10.80
CA LEU A 51 -18.48 24.75 9.85
C LEU A 51 -19.83 24.44 9.19
N ASN A 52 -20.15 23.16 8.97
CA ASN A 52 -21.34 22.73 8.21
C ASN A 52 -22.09 21.58 8.91
N GLY A 53 -21.75 21.27 10.16
CA GLY A 53 -22.45 20.26 10.95
C GLY A 53 -22.39 18.85 10.34
N SER A 54 -23.47 18.10 10.53
CA SER A 54 -23.60 16.72 10.06
C SER A 54 -23.51 16.60 8.54
N GLY A 55 -24.04 17.56 7.78
CA GLY A 55 -23.98 17.57 6.32
C GLY A 55 -22.55 17.65 5.79
N GLY A 56 -21.70 18.48 6.42
CA GLY A 56 -20.28 18.58 6.10
C GLY A 56 -19.54 17.26 6.34
N VAL A 57 -19.73 16.67 7.53
CA VAL A 57 -19.09 15.40 7.91
C VAL A 57 -19.54 14.26 7.00
N LEU A 58 -20.82 14.16 6.70
CA LEU A 58 -21.34 13.11 5.84
C LEU A 58 -20.80 13.24 4.41
N SER A 59 -20.75 14.48 3.90
CA SER A 59 -20.21 14.76 2.56
C SER A 59 -18.74 14.42 2.45
N SER A 60 -17.91 14.86 3.41
CA SER A 60 -16.46 14.57 3.40
C SER A 60 -16.17 13.08 3.60
N THR A 61 -16.88 12.44 4.51
CA THR A 61 -16.78 10.99 4.73
C THR A 61 -17.17 10.22 3.48
N PHE A 62 -18.27 10.60 2.82
CA PHE A 62 -18.73 9.95 1.60
C PHE A 62 -17.71 10.06 0.45
N GLY A 63 -17.16 11.25 0.21
CA GLY A 63 -16.11 11.43 -0.80
C GLY A 63 -14.85 10.62 -0.52
N GLY A 64 -14.41 10.58 0.74
CA GLY A 64 -13.25 9.79 1.14
C GLY A 64 -13.47 8.28 1.03
N LEU A 65 -14.62 7.77 1.49
CA LEU A 65 -14.95 6.35 1.39
C LEU A 65 -15.05 5.88 -0.07
N LEU A 66 -15.60 6.72 -0.94
CA LEU A 66 -15.65 6.42 -2.37
C LEU A 66 -14.24 6.25 -2.94
N VAL A 67 -13.33 7.19 -2.65
CA VAL A 67 -11.91 7.07 -3.04
C VAL A 67 -11.30 5.78 -2.49
N MET A 68 -11.47 5.52 -1.18
CA MET A 68 -10.90 4.34 -0.53
C MET A 68 -11.38 3.03 -1.18
N ALA A 69 -12.65 2.95 -1.59
CA ALA A 69 -13.18 1.78 -2.28
C ALA A 69 -12.44 1.52 -3.60
N PHE A 70 -12.30 2.54 -4.45
CA PHE A 70 -11.60 2.41 -5.73
C PHE A 70 -10.11 2.09 -5.56
N PHE A 71 -9.43 2.74 -4.62
CA PHE A 71 -8.01 2.48 -4.34
C PHE A 71 -7.81 1.09 -3.73
N GLY A 72 -8.68 0.68 -2.82
CA GLY A 72 -8.66 -0.64 -2.21
C GLY A 72 -8.85 -1.77 -3.24
N ILE A 73 -9.85 -1.64 -4.12
CA ILE A 73 -10.05 -2.58 -5.24
C ILE A 73 -8.80 -2.65 -6.12
N SER A 74 -8.16 -1.51 -6.41
CA SER A 74 -6.96 -1.47 -7.25
C SER A 74 -5.80 -2.28 -6.64
N LEU A 75 -5.55 -2.13 -5.33
CA LEU A 75 -4.56 -2.93 -4.60
C LEU A 75 -4.94 -4.41 -4.56
N LEU A 76 -6.23 -4.72 -4.44
CA LEU A 76 -6.70 -6.10 -4.42
C LEU A 76 -6.50 -6.78 -5.79
N VAL A 77 -6.77 -6.09 -6.89
CA VAL A 77 -6.46 -6.57 -8.25
C VAL A 77 -4.95 -6.81 -8.39
N GLY A 78 -4.12 -5.87 -7.90
CA GLY A 78 -2.67 -6.03 -7.86
C GLY A 78 -2.23 -7.29 -7.09
N HIS A 79 -2.89 -7.61 -5.98
CA HIS A 79 -2.64 -8.84 -5.21
C HIS A 79 -2.88 -10.11 -6.03
N PHE A 80 -4.00 -10.19 -6.74
CA PHE A 80 -4.35 -11.37 -7.53
C PHE A 80 -3.48 -11.52 -8.79
N VAL A 81 -3.24 -10.42 -9.51
CA VAL A 81 -2.54 -10.46 -10.81
C VAL A 81 -1.03 -10.55 -10.64
N GLY A 82 -0.46 -9.85 -9.66
CA GLY A 82 0.97 -9.86 -9.39
C GLY A 82 1.50 -11.24 -8.97
N ARG A 83 0.63 -12.14 -8.50
CA ARG A 83 1.00 -13.51 -8.12
C ARG A 83 0.94 -14.50 -9.29
N ASN A 84 0.10 -14.25 -10.30
CA ASN A 84 -0.23 -15.25 -11.32
C ASN A 84 0.53 -15.02 -12.64
N ASN A 85 0.65 -13.78 -13.15
CA ASN A 85 1.27 -13.50 -14.47
C ASN A 85 2.04 -12.15 -14.50
N PRO A 86 3.33 -12.10 -14.15
CA PRO A 86 4.09 -10.85 -14.09
C PRO A 86 4.27 -10.14 -15.45
N SER A 87 4.31 -10.85 -16.58
CA SER A 87 4.43 -10.21 -17.91
C SER A 87 3.17 -9.45 -18.35
N GLY A 88 2.00 -9.83 -17.85
CA GLY A 88 0.72 -9.16 -18.11
C GLY A 88 0.36 -8.07 -17.10
N ALA A 89 1.17 -7.88 -16.06
CA ALA A 89 0.85 -6.99 -14.95
C ALA A 89 0.63 -5.54 -15.41
N ILE A 90 1.45 -5.04 -16.34
CA ILE A 90 1.35 -3.67 -16.87
C ILE A 90 -0.02 -3.45 -17.54
N GLY A 91 -0.47 -4.37 -18.37
CA GLY A 91 -1.76 -4.27 -19.06
C GLY A 91 -2.93 -4.25 -18.07
N VAL A 92 -2.87 -5.07 -17.03
CA VAL A 92 -3.92 -5.09 -15.99
C VAL A 92 -3.94 -3.79 -15.17
N PHE A 93 -2.78 -3.20 -14.88
CA PHE A 93 -2.73 -1.89 -14.21
C PHE A 93 -3.37 -0.80 -15.07
N VAL A 94 -3.13 -0.78 -16.37
CA VAL A 94 -3.77 0.17 -17.30
C VAL A 94 -5.28 -0.02 -17.31
N VAL A 95 -5.76 -1.27 -17.42
CA VAL A 95 -7.21 -1.59 -17.37
C VAL A 95 -7.81 -1.15 -16.03
N THR A 96 -7.13 -1.42 -14.93
CA THR A 96 -7.59 -1.05 -13.58
C THR A 96 -7.67 0.47 -13.43
N TYR A 97 -6.69 1.22 -13.96
CA TYR A 97 -6.72 2.67 -14.00
C TYR A 97 -7.90 3.19 -14.83
N PHE A 98 -8.15 2.61 -16.01
CA PHE A 98 -9.28 2.98 -16.84
C PHE A 98 -10.62 2.75 -16.13
N VAL A 99 -10.81 1.56 -15.56
CA VAL A 99 -11.99 1.21 -14.75
C VAL A 99 -12.14 2.17 -13.58
N LYS A 100 -11.03 2.60 -12.96
CA LYS A 100 -11.06 3.54 -11.85
C LYS A 100 -11.52 4.93 -12.28
N VAL A 101 -10.98 5.47 -13.37
CA VAL A 101 -11.37 6.79 -13.89
C VAL A 101 -12.82 6.77 -14.37
N VAL A 102 -13.17 5.83 -15.24
CA VAL A 102 -14.52 5.72 -15.82
C VAL A 102 -15.54 5.34 -14.75
N GLY A 103 -15.22 4.36 -13.91
CA GLY A 103 -16.10 3.93 -12.83
C GLY A 103 -16.36 5.04 -11.83
N PHE A 104 -15.36 5.85 -11.48
CA PHE A 104 -15.57 7.00 -10.61
C PHE A 104 -16.49 8.04 -11.27
N ALA A 105 -16.26 8.35 -12.55
CA ALA A 105 -17.14 9.25 -13.30
C ALA A 105 -18.59 8.74 -13.36
N VAL A 106 -18.80 7.47 -13.67
CA VAL A 106 -20.13 6.85 -13.70
C VAL A 106 -20.81 6.95 -12.33
N VAL A 107 -20.10 6.62 -11.25
CA VAL A 107 -20.67 6.72 -9.89
C VAL A 107 -21.09 8.16 -9.58
N LEU A 108 -20.25 9.15 -9.90
CA LEU A 108 -20.61 10.56 -9.69
C LEU A 108 -21.80 11.00 -10.53
N LEU A 109 -21.90 10.56 -11.78
CA LEU A 109 -23.03 10.90 -12.66
C LEU A 109 -24.34 10.24 -12.19
N VAL A 110 -24.28 9.00 -11.72
CA VAL A 110 -25.44 8.26 -11.22
C VAL A 110 -25.95 8.85 -9.91
N ILE A 111 -25.04 9.21 -8.99
CA ILE A 111 -25.41 9.82 -7.71
C ILE A 111 -25.88 11.26 -7.92
N GLY A 112 -25.27 11.96 -8.88
CA GLY A 112 -25.54 13.36 -9.15
C GLY A 112 -25.13 14.27 -7.99
N ALA A 113 -25.83 15.39 -7.84
CA ALA A 113 -25.64 16.35 -6.75
C ALA A 113 -26.88 16.36 -5.84
N PRO A 114 -27.04 15.38 -4.93
CA PRO A 114 -28.18 15.36 -4.03
C PRO A 114 -28.11 16.53 -3.04
N ALA A 115 -29.26 17.05 -2.62
CA ALA A 115 -29.37 18.31 -1.85
C ALA A 115 -28.63 18.31 -0.50
N TRP A 116 -28.37 17.13 0.08
CA TRP A 116 -27.61 16.98 1.32
C TRP A 116 -26.09 17.01 1.13
N LEU A 117 -25.62 16.92 -0.12
CA LEU A 117 -24.20 16.80 -0.45
C LEU A 117 -23.55 18.18 -0.61
N HIS A 118 -22.67 18.52 0.33
CA HIS A 118 -21.82 19.69 0.22
C HIS A 118 -20.62 19.38 -0.69
N GLY A 119 -20.68 19.81 -1.95
CA GLY A 119 -19.63 19.55 -2.95
C GLY A 119 -18.21 19.93 -2.50
N ARG A 120 -18.06 21.03 -1.75
CA ARG A 120 -16.75 21.44 -1.18
C ARG A 120 -16.20 20.42 -0.19
N TRP A 121 -17.03 19.97 0.76
CA TRP A 121 -16.61 19.00 1.78
C TRP A 121 -16.42 17.62 1.20
N PHE A 122 -17.26 17.22 0.25
CA PHE A 122 -17.06 16.02 -0.55
C PHE A 122 -15.69 15.99 -1.21
N LEU A 123 -15.32 17.08 -1.91
CA LEU A 123 -14.02 17.19 -2.57
C LEU A 123 -12.86 17.18 -1.57
N ILE A 124 -12.97 17.93 -0.48
CA ILE A 124 -11.94 17.96 0.58
C ILE A 124 -11.72 16.55 1.14
N GLY A 125 -12.79 15.84 1.50
CA GLY A 125 -12.70 14.48 2.01
C GLY A 125 -12.08 13.50 1.00
N ALA A 126 -12.48 13.59 -0.27
CA ALA A 126 -11.88 12.79 -1.35
C ALA A 126 -10.38 13.06 -1.51
N VAL A 127 -9.97 14.33 -1.61
CA VAL A 127 -8.56 14.72 -1.76
C VAL A 127 -7.74 14.30 -0.55
N THR A 128 -8.23 14.55 0.66
CA THR A 128 -7.54 14.13 1.90
C THR A 128 -7.34 12.61 1.94
N ALA A 129 -8.37 11.84 1.59
CA ALA A 129 -8.25 10.38 1.51
C ALA A 129 -7.20 9.95 0.47
N VAL A 130 -7.19 10.55 -0.73
CA VAL A 130 -6.17 10.26 -1.77
C VAL A 130 -4.76 10.53 -1.24
N VAL A 131 -4.53 11.71 -0.67
CA VAL A 131 -3.19 12.13 -0.24
C VAL A 131 -2.65 11.23 0.85
N PHE A 132 -3.45 10.97 1.90
CA PHE A 132 -3.03 10.12 3.00
C PHE A 132 -2.83 8.66 2.56
N TRP A 133 -3.73 8.15 1.71
CA TRP A 133 -3.59 6.81 1.14
C TRP A 133 -2.31 6.69 0.32
N GLN A 134 -2.05 7.63 -0.59
CA GLN A 134 -0.87 7.62 -1.46
C GLN A 134 0.43 7.73 -0.68
N ALA A 135 0.50 8.63 0.32
CA ALA A 135 1.67 8.76 1.18
C ALA A 135 1.99 7.44 1.90
N ALA A 136 0.98 6.78 2.47
CA ALA A 136 1.12 5.50 3.15
C ALA A 136 1.49 4.36 2.21
N GLU A 137 0.91 4.33 1.01
CA GLU A 137 1.19 3.32 -0.01
C GLU A 137 2.63 3.42 -0.52
N ILE A 138 3.08 4.64 -0.85
CA ILE A 138 4.45 4.92 -1.27
C ILE A 138 5.44 4.57 -0.16
N TYR A 139 5.14 4.93 1.09
CA TYR A 139 5.96 4.54 2.24
C TYR A 139 6.05 3.02 2.38
N GLY A 140 4.91 2.32 2.28
CA GLY A 140 4.83 0.86 2.36
C GLY A 140 5.66 0.16 1.28
N PHE A 141 5.51 0.59 0.02
CA PHE A 141 6.29 0.03 -1.10
C PHE A 141 7.79 0.37 -1.00
N SER A 142 8.14 1.57 -0.57
CA SER A 142 9.56 1.96 -0.40
C SER A 142 10.25 1.06 0.62
N LYS A 143 9.60 0.79 1.76
CA LYS A 143 10.13 -0.09 2.81
C LYS A 143 10.15 -1.56 2.39
N ALA A 144 9.19 -1.99 1.58
CA ALA A 144 9.16 -3.35 1.04
C ALA A 144 10.30 -3.60 0.04
N ARG A 145 10.62 -2.64 -0.84
CA ARG A 145 11.77 -2.75 -1.74
C ARG A 145 13.08 -2.93 -0.99
N LEU A 146 13.32 -2.14 0.07
CA LEU A 146 14.53 -2.26 0.89
C LEU A 146 14.70 -3.66 1.51
N ARG A 147 13.61 -4.38 1.79
CA ARG A 147 13.68 -5.76 2.31
C ARG A 147 14.15 -6.76 1.26
N ILE A 148 13.67 -6.62 0.02
CA ILE A 148 14.05 -7.52 -1.09
C ILE A 148 15.55 -7.39 -1.42
N TYR A 149 16.12 -6.19 -1.31
CA TYR A 149 17.54 -5.97 -1.63
C TYR A 149 18.50 -6.39 -0.51
N ASN A 150 18.01 -6.57 0.72
CA ASN A 150 18.86 -6.87 1.89
C ASN A 150 18.93 -8.37 2.23
N ASP A 151 18.41 -9.23 1.36
CA ASP A 151 18.59 -10.69 1.49
C ASP A 151 20.06 -11.03 1.17
N PRO A 152 20.83 -11.63 2.11
CA PRO A 152 22.21 -12.01 1.85
C PRO A 152 22.24 -13.03 0.71
N GLN A 153 22.96 -12.70 -0.37
CA GLN A 153 23.25 -13.67 -1.43
C GLN A 153 23.91 -14.91 -0.80
N PRO A 154 23.43 -16.14 -1.05
CA PRO A 154 24.11 -17.32 -0.57
C PRO A 154 25.51 -17.33 -1.17
N VAL A 155 26.53 -17.19 -0.32
CA VAL A 155 27.92 -17.44 -0.70
C VAL A 155 27.96 -18.89 -1.17
N LYS A 156 28.10 -19.07 -2.48
CA LYS A 156 28.30 -20.38 -3.10
C LYS A 156 29.65 -20.88 -2.59
N ASP A 157 29.62 -21.78 -1.61
CA ASP A 157 30.80 -22.40 -1.05
C ASP A 157 31.49 -23.18 -2.16
N GLY A 158 32.63 -22.68 -2.64
CA GLY A 158 33.35 -23.18 -3.81
C GLY A 158 34.24 -24.37 -3.48
N ASN A 159 33.69 -25.40 -2.84
CA ASN A 159 34.41 -26.64 -2.55
C ASN A 159 33.78 -27.82 -3.30
N ASP A 160 33.89 -27.76 -4.63
CA ASP A 160 33.85 -28.97 -5.46
C ASP A 160 35.31 -29.42 -5.67
N GLU A 161 35.75 -30.26 -4.74
CA GLU A 161 36.65 -31.41 -4.88
C GLU A 161 37.54 -31.47 -6.16
N GLN A 162 38.83 -31.16 -6.00
CA GLN A 162 39.94 -31.85 -6.70
C GLN A 162 40.44 -32.96 -5.75
N PRO A 163 40.62 -34.20 -6.24
CA PRO A 163 41.76 -34.54 -7.10
C PRO A 163 41.44 -35.36 -8.35
#